data_AF-A0A6V8Q7L0-F1
#
_entry.id   AF-A0A6V8Q7L0-F1
#
_cell.length_a   1.000
_cell.length_b   1.000
_cell.length_c   1.000
_cell.angle_alpha   90.00
_cell.angle_beta   90.00
_cell.angle_gamma   90.00
#
_symmetry.space_group_name_H-M   'P 1'
#
loop_
_entity.id
_entity.type
_entity.pdbx_description
1 polymer ?
#
loop_
_entity_poly.entity_id
_entity_poly.type
_entity_poly.pdbx_seq_one_letter_code
_entity_poly.pdbx_strand_id
1 'polypeptide(L)'
;MTGNIGKAALFIGLTFFFNYLLVILYFALGGKWVMPGALIVATTYMFIPMIVTTVVQRLIYKEPLKEPFGISFKLNRWFLVAWLLPPIIAFTTLGISLLFPGVQYSPE
;
A
#
# COMPACT_ATOMS: atom_id res chain seq x y z
N MET A 1 -22.94 12.66 9.73
CA MET A 1 -21.87 11.94 9.01
C MET A 1 -21.59 12.59 7.64
N THR A 2 -21.39 13.91 7.58
CA THR A 2 -20.96 14.63 6.36
C THR A 2 -19.45 14.90 6.43
N GLY A 3 -18.68 13.86 6.77
CA GLY A 3 -17.25 13.96 7.02
C GLY A 3 -16.46 14.05 5.71
N ASN A 4 -15.83 15.20 5.47
CA ASN A 4 -14.65 15.39 4.61
C ASN A 4 -14.64 14.74 3.21
N ILE A 5 -15.81 14.60 2.55
CA ILE A 5 -15.92 14.00 1.20
C ILE A 5 -15.03 14.74 0.19
N GLY A 6 -14.95 16.07 0.27
CA GLY A 6 -14.09 16.87 -0.62
C GLY A 6 -12.60 16.55 -0.48
N LYS A 7 -12.13 16.30 0.76
CA LYS A 7 -10.74 15.93 1.04
C LYS A 7 -10.42 14.53 0.53
N ALA A 8 -11.34 13.59 0.73
CA ALA A 8 -11.22 12.23 0.20
C ALA A 8 -11.22 12.24 -1.34
N ALA A 9 -12.13 13.00 -1.97
CA ALA A 9 -12.19 13.13 -3.42
C ALA A 9 -10.91 13.75 -3.99
N LEU A 10 -10.36 14.79 -3.34
CA LEU A 10 -9.08 15.40 -3.73
C LEU A 10 -7.93 14.40 -3.63
N PHE A 11 -7.83 13.66 -2.51
CA PHE A 11 -6.83 12.62 -2.32
C PHE A 11 -6.91 11.54 -3.41
N ILE A 12 -8.11 11.02 -3.68
CA ILE A 12 -8.34 10.00 -4.71
C ILE A 12 -7.95 10.56 -6.08
N GLY A 13 -8.49 11.73 -6.46
CA GLY A 13 -8.22 12.34 -7.76
C GLY A 13 -6.72 12.56 -8.01
N LEU A 14 -6.00 13.12 -7.04
CA LEU A 14 -4.56 13.34 -7.15
C LEU A 14 -3.78 12.02 -7.19
N THR A 15 -4.13 11.04 -6.36
CA THR A 15 -3.45 9.74 -6.33
C THR A 15 -3.56 9.03 -7.67
N PHE A 16 -4.77 8.97 -8.23
CA PHE A 16 -5.00 8.41 -9.56
C PHE A 16 -4.24 9.20 -10.63
N PHE A 17 -4.36 10.52 -10.63
CA PHE A 17 -3.69 11.38 -11.60
C PHE A 17 -2.17 11.13 -11.64
N PHE A 18 -1.49 11.19 -10.48
CA PHE A 18 -0.03 11.00 -10.44
C PHE A 18 0.41 9.57 -10.77
N ASN A 19 -0.36 8.56 -10.34
CA ASN A 19 -0.08 7.17 -10.67
C ASN A 19 -0.13 6.92 -12.18
N TYR A 20 -1.22 7.31 -12.83
CA TYR A 20 -1.37 7.13 -14.27
C TYR A 20 -0.38 8.00 -15.04
N LEU A 21 -0.15 9.25 -14.60
CA LEU A 21 0.83 10.13 -15.22
C LEU A 21 2.24 9.52 -15.20
N LEU A 22 2.68 8.97 -14.06
CA LEU A 22 3.98 8.32 -13.95
C LEU A 22 4.14 7.18 -14.97
N VAL A 23 3.13 6.30 -15.05
CA VAL A 23 3.16 5.13 -15.95
C VAL A 23 3.12 5.56 -17.42
N ILE A 24 2.24 6.51 -17.76
CA ILE A 24 2.13 7.04 -19.12
C ILE A 24 3.44 7.70 -19.55
N LEU A 25 4.02 8.57 -18.70
CA LEU A 25 5.29 9.23 -19.00
C LEU A 25 6.42 8.21 -19.17
N TYR A 26 6.47 7.18 -18.32
CA TYR A 26 7.49 6.14 -18.41
C TYR A 26 7.46 5.44 -19.78
N PHE A 27 6.28 4.99 -20.22
CA PHE A 27 6.15 4.33 -21.53
C PHE A 27 6.31 5.30 -22.70
N ALA A 28 5.80 6.54 -22.59
CA ALA A 28 5.93 7.56 -23.64
C ALA A 28 7.39 7.95 -23.89
N LEU A 29 8.25 7.88 -22.87
CA LEU A 29 9.69 8.11 -22.96
C LEU A 29 10.47 6.86 -23.40
N GLY A 30 9.79 5.79 -23.85
CA GLY A 30 10.41 4.55 -24.32
C GLY A 30 10.81 3.58 -23.21
N GLY A 31 10.32 3.79 -21.99
CA GLY A 31 10.48 2.85 -20.88
C GLY A 31 9.93 1.47 -21.22
N LYS A 32 10.65 0.43 -20.79
CA LYS A 32 10.27 -0.97 -20.99
C LYS A 32 10.09 -1.63 -19.64
N TRP A 33 9.14 -2.55 -19.52
CA TRP A 33 8.89 -3.26 -18.27
C TRP A 33 9.94 -4.36 -18.02
N VAL A 34 11.19 -3.95 -17.88
CA VAL A 34 12.36 -4.79 -17.62
C VAL A 34 13.19 -4.16 -16.50
N MET A 35 13.92 -5.01 -15.78
CA MET A 35 14.79 -4.56 -14.71
C MET A 35 15.99 -3.78 -15.27
N PRO A 36 16.46 -2.73 -14.57
CA PRO A 36 16.00 -2.24 -13.26
C PRO A 36 14.86 -1.21 -13.34
N GLY A 37 14.51 -0.73 -14.54
CA GLY A 37 13.54 0.36 -14.73
C GLY A 37 12.16 0.06 -14.15
N ALA A 38 11.66 -1.17 -14.38
CA ALA A 38 10.38 -1.62 -13.82
C ALA A 38 10.33 -1.54 -12.29
N LEU A 39 11.43 -1.91 -11.60
CA LEU A 39 11.49 -1.84 -10.14
C LEU A 39 11.40 -0.40 -9.64
N ILE A 40 12.12 0.52 -10.27
CA ILE A 40 12.11 1.95 -9.89
C ILE A 40 10.71 2.53 -10.05
N VAL A 41 10.07 2.28 -11.20
CA VAL A 41 8.72 2.79 -11.49
C VAL A 41 7.69 2.17 -10.55
N ALA A 42 7.71 0.85 -10.37
CA ALA A 42 6.77 0.16 -9.48
C ALA A 42 6.91 0.63 -8.02
N THR A 43 8.16 0.77 -7.54
CA THR A 43 8.42 1.26 -6.19
C THR A 43 7.92 2.70 -6.03
N THR A 44 8.22 3.57 -6.99
CA THR A 44 7.75 4.97 -6.98
C THR A 44 6.22 5.02 -6.98
N TYR A 45 5.58 4.22 -7.83
CA TYR A 45 4.12 4.10 -7.92
C TYR A 45 3.49 3.71 -6.57
N MET A 46 4.09 2.76 -5.84
CA MET A 46 3.60 2.35 -4.51
C MET A 46 3.65 3.48 -3.47
N PHE A 47 4.61 4.41 -3.58
CA PHE A 47 4.75 5.53 -2.65
C PHE A 47 3.86 6.74 -2.98
N ILE A 48 3.29 6.83 -4.18
CA ILE A 48 2.45 7.97 -4.60
C ILE A 48 1.30 8.23 -3.62
N PRO A 49 0.48 7.25 -3.18
CA PRO A 49 -0.60 7.50 -2.23
C PRO A 49 -0.09 8.10 -0.90
N MET A 50 1.07 7.65 -0.41
CA MET A 50 1.69 8.17 0.81
C MET A 50 2.13 9.64 0.63
N ILE A 51 2.72 9.96 -0.52
CA ILE A 51 3.12 11.34 -0.84
C ILE A 51 1.88 12.22 -0.96
N VAL A 52 0.87 11.79 -1.71
CA VAL A 52 -0.37 12.55 -1.95
C VAL A 52 -1.12 12.80 -0.65
N THR A 53 -1.29 11.79 0.22
CA THR A 53 -1.94 12.00 1.53
C THR A 53 -1.15 13.00 2.38
N THR A 54 0.18 12.90 2.39
CA THR A 54 1.04 13.83 3.14
C THR A 54 0.90 15.26 2.61
N VAL A 55 0.90 15.46 1.29
CA VAL A 55 0.72 16.78 0.66
C VAL A 55 -0.68 17.33 0.93
N VAL A 56 -1.73 16.55 0.70
CA VAL A 56 -3.11 16.99 0.93
C VAL A 56 -3.31 17.35 2.40
N GLN A 57 -2.93 16.46 3.33
CA GLN A 57 -3.11 16.65 4.77
C GLN A 57 -2.29 17.85 5.29
N ARG A 58 -0.98 17.89 5.02
CA ARG A 58 -0.06 18.85 5.62
C ARG A 58 0.02 20.18 4.88
N LEU A 59 -0.02 20.17 3.54
CA LEU A 59 0.22 21.38 2.74
C LEU A 59 -1.09 22.06 2.34
N ILE A 60 -2.10 21.30 1.92
CA ILE A 60 -3.39 21.86 1.46
C ILE A 60 -4.28 22.19 2.65
N TYR A 61 -4.56 21.19 3.50
CA TYR A 61 -5.45 21.36 4.64
C TYR A 61 -4.74 21.87 5.92
N LYS A 62 -3.40 21.92 5.92
CA LYS A 62 -2.57 22.40 7.05
C LYS A 62 -2.87 21.71 8.38
N GLU A 63 -3.29 20.45 8.32
CA GLU A 63 -3.60 19.64 9.49
C GLU A 63 -2.36 18.86 9.97
N PRO A 64 -2.30 18.51 11.28
CA PRO A 64 -1.26 17.64 11.79
C PRO A 64 -1.33 16.26 11.13
N LEU A 65 -0.17 15.63 10.93
CA LEU A 65 -0.06 14.28 10.36
C LEU A 65 -0.18 13.20 11.44
N LYS A 66 0.40 13.44 12.62
CA LYS A 66 0.61 12.39 13.64
C LYS A 66 -0.69 11.81 14.19
N GLU A 67 -1.60 12.68 14.61
CA GLU A 67 -2.85 12.26 15.27
C GLU A 67 -3.83 11.61 14.28
N PRO A 68 -4.11 12.19 13.09
CA PRO A 68 -5.05 11.58 12.15
C PRO A 68 -4.53 10.27 11.55
N PHE A 69 -3.21 10.08 11.46
CA PHE A 69 -2.61 8.86 10.94
C PHE A 69 -2.34 7.80 12.03
N GLY A 70 -2.69 8.07 13.30
CA GLY A 70 -2.48 7.12 14.39
C GLY A 70 -1.02 6.76 14.64
N ILE A 71 -0.08 7.64 14.29
CA ILE A 71 1.36 7.37 14.42
C ILE A 71 1.72 7.36 15.90
N SER A 72 1.94 6.16 16.44
CA SER A 72 2.41 5.96 17.81
C SER A 72 3.53 4.92 17.86
N PHE A 73 4.63 5.25 18.53
CA PHE A 73 5.78 4.36 18.71
C PHE A 73 5.68 3.56 20.01
N LYS A 74 4.47 3.09 20.35
CA LYS A 74 4.23 2.30 21.56
C LYS A 74 4.00 0.84 21.16
N LEU A 75 4.97 -0.02 21.46
CA LEU A 75 4.80 -1.46 21.37
C LEU A 75 3.65 -1.87 22.29
N ASN A 76 2.58 -2.39 21.70
CA ASN A 76 1.39 -2.84 22.41
C ASN A 76 1.06 -4.28 21.99
N ARG A 77 0.10 -4.92 22.66
CA ARG A 77 -0.29 -6.30 22.32
C ARG A 77 -0.77 -6.43 20.87
N TRP A 78 -1.40 -5.40 20.32
CA TRP A 78 -1.82 -5.37 18.92
C TRP A 78 -0.67 -5.34 17.92
N PHE A 79 0.49 -4.79 18.29
CA PHE A 79 1.70 -4.87 17.48
C PHE A 79 2.14 -6.32 17.28
N LEU A 80 2.13 -7.13 18.34
CA LEU A 80 2.43 -8.56 18.24
C LEU A 80 1.39 -9.29 17.40
N VAL A 81 0.10 -9.00 17.59
CA VAL A 81 -0.98 -9.59 16.80
C VAL A 81 -0.79 -9.25 15.32
N ALA A 82 -0.58 -7.98 14.97
CA ALA A 82 -0.39 -7.56 13.58
C ALA A 82 0.84 -8.19 12.91
N TRP A 83 1.90 -8.46 13.68
CA TRP A 83 3.09 -9.16 13.19
C TRP A 83 2.89 -10.67 13.00
N LEU A 84 2.16 -11.33 13.91
CA LEU A 84 1.97 -12.78 13.87
C LEU A 84 0.79 -13.21 12.99
N LEU A 85 -0.18 -12.33 12.75
CA LEU A 85 -1.38 -12.66 11.99
C LEU A 85 -1.08 -13.15 10.56
N PRO A 86 -0.20 -12.49 9.75
CA PRO A 86 0.08 -12.98 8.40
C PRO A 86 0.74 -14.38 8.37
N PRO A 87 1.80 -14.67 9.16
CA PRO A 87 2.33 -16.03 9.27
C PRO A 87 1.28 -17.05 9.74
N ILE A 88 0.48 -16.72 10.76
CA ILE A 88 -0.59 -17.60 11.25
C ILE A 88 -1.58 -17.92 10.13
N ILE A 89 -2.03 -16.91 9.38
CA ILE A 89 -2.94 -17.10 8.25
C ILE A 89 -2.27 -17.97 7.17
N ALA A 90 -1.00 -17.73 6.85
CA ALA A 90 -0.27 -18.52 5.85
C ALA A 90 -0.18 -20.00 6.25
N PHE A 91 0.22 -20.30 7.48
CA PHE A 91 0.31 -21.68 7.99
C PHE A 91 -1.07 -22.34 8.14
N THR A 92 -2.08 -21.58 8.55
CA THR A 92 -3.46 -22.07 8.62
C THR A 92 -3.97 -22.44 7.22
N THR A 93 -3.70 -21.58 6.23
CA THR A 93 -4.07 -21.81 4.83
C THR A 93 -3.37 -23.06 4.28
N LEU A 94 -2.08 -23.23 4.55
CA LEU A 94 -1.33 -24.45 4.20
C LEU A 94 -1.94 -25.69 4.87
N GLY A 95 -2.19 -25.63 6.17
CA GLY A 95 -2.76 -26.75 6.93
C GLY A 95 -4.14 -27.16 6.42
N ILE A 96 -5.02 -26.20 6.15
CA ILE A 96 -6.34 -26.45 5.55
C ILE A 96 -6.20 -27.05 4.15
N SER A 97 -5.27 -26.55 3.33
CA SER A 97 -5.10 -27.02 1.95
C SER A 97 -4.71 -28.50 1.90
N LEU A 98 -3.89 -28.97 2.85
CA LEU A 98 -3.47 -30.38 2.94
C LEU A 98 -4.59 -31.34 3.37
N LEU A 99 -5.71 -30.82 3.88
CA LEU A 99 -6.89 -31.64 4.16
C LEU A 99 -7.67 -31.98 2.87
N PHE A 100 -7.42 -31.27 1.76
CA PHE A 100 -8.07 -31.56 0.48
C PHE A 100 -7.35 -32.68 -0.28
N PRO A 101 -8.11 -33.64 -0.84
CA PRO A 101 -7.52 -34.74 -1.60
C PRO A 101 -6.79 -34.20 -2.84
N GLY A 102 -5.59 -34.71 -3.08
CA GLY A 102 -4.75 -34.31 -4.22
C GLY A 102 -3.81 -33.13 -3.96
N VAL A 103 -3.86 -32.49 -2.78
CA VAL A 103 -2.89 -31.46 -2.38
C VAL A 103 -1.73 -32.11 -1.61
N GLN A 104 -0.50 -31.87 -2.05
CA GLN A 104 0.72 -32.34 -1.39
C GLN A 104 1.70 -31.19 -1.20
N TYR A 105 2.42 -31.19 -0.08
CA TYR A 105 3.47 -30.22 0.18
C TYR A 105 4.79 -30.73 -0.42
N SER A 106 5.34 -29.99 -1.39
CA SER A 106 6.70 -30.18 -1.91
C SER A 106 7.60 -29.10 -1.32
N PRO A 107 8.56 -29.45 -0.43
CA PRO A 107 9.53 -28.51 0.11
C PRO A 107 10.68 -28.16 -0.85
N GLU A 108 10.75 -28.85 -1.99
CA GLU A 108 11.70 -28.65 -3.10
C GLU A 108 11.19 -27.60 -4.07
#